data_AF-V7DI20-F1
#
_entry.id   AF-V7DI20-F1
#
_cell.length_a   1.000
_cell.length_b   1.000
_cell.length_c   1.000
_cell.angle_alpha   90.00
_cell.angle_beta   90.00
_cell.angle_gamma   90.00
#
_symmetry.space_group_name_H-M   'P 1'
#
loop_
_entity.id
_entity.type
_entity.pdbx_description
1 polymer ?
#
loop_
_entity_poly.entity_id
_entity_poly.type
_entity_poly.pdbx_seq_one_letter_code
_entity_poly.pdbx_strand_id
1 'polypeptide(L)'
;MAQSPNPFNIATGDHPVPHPCCSQAFEIASAHLPEEDWEELQALVETADTALLQFECFTLPDSDAIGFKLLSTPWTDQHLGQYWGYELSTLQALQATEGFSEETIRVLTLAAQAEVRFLVIDPNSNVLDGLPLFDC
;
A
#
# COMPACT_ATOMS: atom_id res chain seq x y z
N MET A 1 -6.59 6.59 -22.98
CA MET A 1 -7.56 5.88 -22.11
C MET A 1 -7.58 6.61 -20.78
N ALA A 2 -8.74 6.95 -20.22
CA ALA A 2 -8.78 7.56 -18.89
C ALA A 2 -8.23 6.53 -17.88
N GLN A 3 -7.31 6.94 -17.00
CA GLN A 3 -6.89 6.09 -15.89
C GLN A 3 -8.12 5.81 -15.03
N SER A 4 -8.34 4.54 -14.66
CA SER A 4 -9.37 4.20 -13.68
C SER A 4 -9.14 4.99 -12.38
N PRO A 5 -10.20 5.43 -11.69
CA PRO A 5 -10.04 6.14 -10.43
C PRO A 5 -9.28 5.28 -9.41
N ASN A 6 -8.42 5.90 -8.62
CA ASN A 6 -7.68 5.21 -7.55
C ASN A 6 -8.67 4.66 -6.52
N PRO A 7 -8.70 3.34 -6.25
CA PRO A 7 -9.73 2.69 -5.42
C PRO A 7 -9.68 3.08 -3.94
N PHE A 8 -8.55 3.62 -3.46
CA PHE A 8 -8.42 4.14 -2.10
C PHE A 8 -9.04 5.54 -1.92
N ASN A 9 -9.37 6.23 -3.01
CA ASN A 9 -10.13 7.47 -2.95
C ASN A 9 -11.62 7.13 -2.76
N ILE A 10 -12.02 6.84 -1.52
CA ILE A 10 -13.45 6.72 -1.21
C ILE A 10 -14.10 8.08 -1.41
N ALA A 11 -15.17 8.11 -2.21
CA ALA A 11 -16.01 9.29 -2.33
C ALA A 11 -16.47 9.68 -0.91
N THR A 12 -16.08 10.87 -0.46
CA THR A 12 -16.65 11.47 0.74
C THR A 12 -18.15 11.64 0.50
N GLY A 13 -18.93 10.61 0.82
CA GLY A 13 -20.36 10.74 1.01
C GLY A 13 -20.65 11.71 2.16
N ASP A 14 -21.91 11.82 2.58
CA ASP A 14 -22.39 12.71 3.67
C ASP A 14 -21.72 12.48 5.06
N HIS A 15 -20.64 11.71 5.13
CA HIS A 15 -19.80 11.60 6.30
C HIS A 15 -19.09 12.92 6.61
N PRO A 16 -19.05 13.33 7.88
CA PRO A 16 -18.39 14.56 8.28
C PRO A 16 -16.92 14.52 7.85
N VAL A 17 -16.43 15.65 7.36
CA VAL A 17 -15.02 15.86 7.00
C VAL A 17 -14.16 15.25 8.12
N PRO A 18 -13.24 14.33 7.80
CA PRO A 18 -12.38 13.72 8.80
C PRO A 18 -11.75 14.80 9.66
N HIS A 19 -11.74 14.60 10.98
CA HIS A 19 -11.09 15.54 11.86
C HIS A 19 -9.63 15.70 11.39
N PRO A 20 -9.06 16.93 11.36
CA PRO A 20 -7.75 17.19 10.74
C PRO A 20 -6.55 16.46 11.36
N CYS A 21 -6.75 15.64 12.40
CA CYS A 21 -5.72 14.77 12.99
C CYS A 21 -5.91 13.28 12.68
N CYS A 22 -7.00 12.87 12.03
CA CYS A 22 -7.25 11.50 11.66
C CYS A 22 -6.47 11.15 10.39
N SER A 23 -5.65 10.10 10.47
CA SER A 23 -5.00 9.51 9.30
C SER A 23 -5.93 8.48 8.65
N GLN A 24 -5.98 8.44 7.32
CA GLN A 24 -6.75 7.42 6.61
C GLN A 24 -6.08 6.05 6.76
N ALA A 25 -6.89 5.03 7.00
CA ALA A 25 -6.46 3.66 7.13
C ALA A 25 -7.40 2.74 6.36
N PHE A 26 -6.84 1.68 5.76
CA PHE A 26 -7.58 0.69 4.99
C PHE A 26 -7.17 -0.72 5.42
N GLU A 27 -8.12 -1.63 5.31
CA GLU A 27 -7.90 -3.06 5.37
C GLU A 27 -8.46 -3.66 4.07
N ILE A 28 -7.68 -4.52 3.41
CA ILE A 28 -8.05 -5.16 2.14
C ILE A 28 -7.73 -6.65 2.17
N ALA A 29 -8.46 -7.43 1.37
CA ALA A 29 -8.21 -8.86 1.21
C ALA A 29 -6.83 -9.16 0.59
N SER A 30 -6.18 -10.25 1.01
CA SER A 30 -4.96 -10.75 0.36
C SER A 30 -5.17 -11.20 -1.09
N ALA A 31 -6.41 -11.47 -1.50
CA ALA A 31 -6.79 -11.80 -2.89
C ALA A 31 -6.44 -10.72 -3.92
N HIS A 32 -5.99 -9.54 -3.47
CA HIS A 32 -5.42 -8.49 -4.32
C HIS A 32 -3.95 -8.70 -4.70
N LEU A 33 -3.34 -9.79 -4.23
CA LEU A 33 -2.02 -10.26 -4.62
C LEU A 33 -2.13 -11.69 -5.19
N PRO A 34 -1.27 -12.09 -6.13
CA PRO A 34 -1.07 -13.50 -6.46
C PRO A 34 -0.77 -14.32 -5.21
N GLU A 35 -1.18 -15.60 -5.19
CA GLU A 35 -0.92 -16.48 -4.03
C GLU A 35 0.58 -16.60 -3.74
N GLU A 36 1.42 -16.75 -4.78
CA GLU A 36 2.88 -16.79 -4.64
C GLU A 36 3.45 -15.50 -4.03
N ASP A 37 2.99 -14.34 -4.50
CA ASP A 37 3.38 -13.03 -3.97
C ASP A 37 2.98 -12.88 -2.50
N TRP A 38 1.81 -13.39 -2.12
CA TRP A 38 1.33 -13.35 -0.73
C TRP A 38 2.17 -14.23 0.20
N GLU A 39 2.53 -15.43 -0.23
CA GLU A 39 3.41 -16.32 0.52
C GLU A 39 4.82 -15.73 0.67
N GLU A 40 5.38 -15.18 -0.41
CA GLU A 40 6.69 -14.51 -0.39
C GLU A 40 6.68 -13.27 0.50
N LEU A 41 5.60 -12.47 0.45
CA LEU A 41 5.46 -11.27 1.26
C LEU A 41 5.46 -11.60 2.76
N GLN A 42 4.79 -12.67 3.19
CA GLN A 42 4.80 -13.12 4.58
C GLN A 42 6.22 -13.40 5.09
N ALA A 43 7.07 -14.02 4.27
CA ALA A 43 8.47 -14.26 4.64
C ALA A 43 9.32 -12.97 4.58
N LEU A 44 9.09 -12.12 3.59
CA LEU A 44 9.87 -10.91 3.36
C LEU A 44 9.72 -9.91 4.52
N VAL A 45 8.51 -9.69 5.01
CA VAL A 45 8.25 -8.65 6.05
C VAL A 45 8.91 -8.93 7.39
N GLU A 46 9.34 -10.16 7.66
CA GLU A 46 10.11 -10.50 8.86
C GLU A 46 11.56 -10.00 8.79
N THR A 47 12.09 -9.76 7.59
CA THR A 47 13.53 -9.53 7.37
C THR A 47 13.86 -8.28 6.56
N ALA A 48 12.89 -7.67 5.88
CA ALA A 48 13.11 -6.53 4.98
C ALA A 48 13.73 -5.32 5.68
N ASP A 49 14.76 -4.73 5.06
CA ASP A 49 15.28 -3.41 5.42
C ASP A 49 14.43 -2.31 4.79
N THR A 50 13.56 -1.73 5.61
CA THR A 50 12.60 -0.72 5.15
C THR A 50 13.11 0.71 5.22
N ALA A 51 14.37 0.94 5.62
CA ALA A 51 14.90 2.27 5.95
C ALA A 51 14.77 3.31 4.81
N LEU A 52 14.77 2.86 3.55
CA LEU A 52 14.68 3.73 2.37
C LEU A 52 13.39 3.54 1.55
N LEU A 53 12.47 2.70 2.02
CA LEU A 53 11.31 2.26 1.24
C LEU A 53 10.06 3.12 1.42
N GLN A 54 10.17 4.17 2.26
CA GLN A 54 9.07 5.06 2.63
C GLN A 54 7.88 4.35 3.28
N PHE A 55 8.08 3.17 3.86
CA PHE A 55 7.12 2.52 4.74
C PHE A 55 7.83 1.77 5.85
N GLU A 56 7.10 1.42 6.90
CA GLU A 56 7.47 0.34 7.82
C GLU A 56 6.45 -0.78 7.64
N CYS A 57 6.87 -2.05 7.67
CA CYS A 57 5.97 -3.21 7.63
C CYS A 57 5.93 -3.93 8.98
N PHE A 58 4.82 -4.59 9.28
CA PHE A 58 4.60 -5.36 10.50
C PHE A 58 3.60 -6.49 10.27
N THR A 59 3.69 -7.54 11.09
CA THR A 59 2.78 -8.70 11.04
C THR A 59 1.73 -8.65 12.15
N LEU A 60 0.52 -9.10 11.87
CA LEU A 60 -0.55 -9.34 12.85
C LEU A 60 -0.73 -10.86 12.99
N PRO A 61 -0.20 -11.47 14.05
CA PRO A 61 0.01 -12.93 14.10
C PRO A 61 -1.28 -13.75 14.20
N ASP A 62 -2.37 -13.19 14.70
CA ASP A 62 -3.62 -13.95 14.90
C ASP A 62 -4.50 -13.99 13.64
N SER A 63 -4.31 -13.07 12.69
CA SER A 63 -5.06 -13.03 11.43
C SER A 63 -4.21 -13.32 10.20
N ASP A 64 -2.93 -13.64 10.39
CA ASP A 64 -1.92 -13.77 9.32
C ASP A 64 -1.84 -12.52 8.42
N ALA A 65 -2.24 -11.35 8.94
CA ALA A 65 -2.28 -10.11 8.17
C ALA A 65 -0.95 -9.36 8.20
N ILE A 66 -0.70 -8.59 7.14
CA ILE A 66 0.49 -7.76 6.98
C ILE A 66 0.07 -6.30 6.92
N GLY A 67 0.63 -5.52 7.84
CA GLY A 67 0.42 -4.09 7.92
C GLY A 67 1.58 -3.29 7.36
N PHE A 68 1.24 -2.15 6.77
CA PHE A 68 2.18 -1.15 6.26
C PHE A 68 1.82 0.22 6.83
N LYS A 69 2.80 0.90 7.40
CA LYS A 69 2.72 2.30 7.76
C LYS A 69 3.43 3.11 6.68
N LEU A 70 2.64 3.71 5.79
CA LEU A 70 3.13 4.49 4.66
C LEU A 70 3.61 5.87 5.14
N LEU A 71 4.80 6.26 4.72
CA LEU A 71 5.48 7.51 5.06
C LEU A 71 5.45 8.45 3.85
N SER A 72 5.63 9.75 4.09
CA SER A 72 5.88 10.73 3.00
C SER A 72 4.81 10.75 1.90
N THR A 73 3.54 10.52 2.29
CA THR A 73 2.41 10.52 1.38
C THR A 73 1.98 11.96 1.02
N PRO A 74 1.45 12.21 -0.19
CA PRO A 74 1.22 11.24 -1.26
C PRO A 74 2.47 10.90 -2.08
N TRP A 75 2.61 9.64 -2.50
CA TRP A 75 3.70 9.21 -3.40
C TRP A 75 3.42 9.62 -4.85
N THR A 76 3.79 10.85 -5.17
CA THR A 76 3.78 11.40 -6.53
C THR A 76 5.17 11.91 -6.87
N ASP A 77 5.52 11.94 -8.16
CA ASP A 77 6.79 12.51 -8.64
C ASP A 77 7.04 13.91 -8.08
N GLN A 78 6.00 14.76 -8.09
CA GLN A 78 6.09 16.12 -7.55
C GLN A 78 6.41 16.12 -6.04
N HIS A 79 5.69 15.32 -5.23
CA HIS A 79 5.86 15.32 -3.78
C HIS A 79 7.22 14.72 -3.37
N LEU A 80 7.57 13.58 -3.95
CA LEU A 80 8.83 12.90 -3.67
C LEU A 80 10.01 13.74 -4.18
N GLY A 81 9.91 14.33 -5.38
CA GLY A 81 10.94 15.22 -5.92
C GLY A 81 11.15 16.46 -5.05
N GLN A 82 10.08 17.05 -4.52
CA GLN A 82 10.15 18.25 -3.68
C GLN A 82 10.79 17.99 -2.32
N TYR A 83 10.46 16.88 -1.64
CA TYR A 83 10.87 16.64 -0.26
C TYR A 83 12.04 15.65 -0.11
N TRP A 84 12.25 14.78 -1.09
CA TRP A 84 13.22 13.68 -1.04
C TRP A 84 14.20 13.66 -2.22
N GLY A 85 13.93 14.44 -3.27
CA GLY A 85 14.85 14.63 -4.40
C GLY A 85 14.89 13.46 -5.39
N TYR A 86 13.85 12.61 -5.42
CA TYR A 86 13.72 11.52 -6.38
C TYR A 86 12.27 11.36 -6.87
N GLU A 87 12.11 10.68 -8.02
CA GLU A 87 10.83 10.38 -8.64
C GLU A 87 10.24 9.07 -8.08
N LEU A 88 8.93 8.84 -8.27
CA LEU A 88 8.22 7.64 -7.83
C LEU A 88 8.87 6.36 -8.36
N SER A 89 9.34 6.37 -9.60
CA SER A 89 10.00 5.22 -10.22
C SER A 89 11.29 4.80 -9.48
N THR A 90 12.01 5.74 -8.87
CA THR A 90 13.19 5.43 -8.04
C THR A 90 12.77 4.74 -6.75
N LEU A 91 11.69 5.19 -6.11
CA LEU A 91 11.15 4.54 -4.91
C LEU A 91 10.71 3.10 -5.21
N GLN A 92 9.96 2.90 -6.29
CA GLN A 92 9.50 1.58 -6.73
C GLN A 92 10.68 0.65 -7.05
N ALA A 93 11.74 1.17 -7.67
CA ALA A 93 12.95 0.39 -7.93
C ALA A 93 13.67 -0.04 -6.64
N LEU A 94 13.71 0.80 -5.61
CA LEU A 94 14.26 0.45 -4.30
C LEU A 94 13.43 -0.66 -3.63
N GLN A 95 12.10 -0.54 -3.67
CA GLN A 95 11.18 -1.54 -3.13
C GLN A 95 11.33 -2.89 -3.85
N ALA A 96 11.42 -2.87 -5.18
CA ALA A 96 11.66 -4.09 -5.96
C ALA A 96 13.04 -4.70 -5.69
N THR A 97 14.06 -3.88 -5.43
CA THR A 97 15.40 -4.34 -5.06
C THR A 97 15.41 -5.03 -3.69
N GLU A 98 14.58 -4.60 -2.76
CA GLU A 98 14.40 -5.28 -1.47
C GLU A 98 13.61 -6.60 -1.59
N GLY A 99 12.89 -6.80 -2.70
CA GLY A 99 12.19 -8.05 -3.00
C GLY A 99 10.67 -7.94 -2.95
N PHE A 100 10.10 -6.75 -2.78
CA PHE A 100 8.65 -6.59 -2.87
C PHE A 100 8.17 -6.82 -4.32
N SER A 101 7.10 -7.61 -4.48
CA SER A 101 6.54 -7.91 -5.80
C SER A 101 5.94 -6.67 -6.49
N GLU A 102 5.78 -6.74 -7.82
CA GLU A 102 5.19 -5.64 -8.60
C GLU A 102 3.77 -5.29 -8.10
N GLU A 103 2.94 -6.31 -7.80
CA GLU A 103 1.58 -6.07 -7.32
C GLU A 103 1.56 -5.49 -5.90
N THR A 104 2.46 -5.93 -5.02
CA THR A 104 2.61 -5.32 -3.69
C THR A 104 2.98 -3.84 -3.82
N ILE A 105 4.01 -3.53 -4.61
CA ILE A 105 4.46 -2.16 -4.88
C ILE A 105 3.33 -1.31 -5.47
N ARG A 106 2.56 -1.88 -6.39
CA ARG A 106 1.42 -1.21 -7.04
C ARG A 106 0.32 -0.88 -6.03
N VAL A 107 -0.07 -1.81 -5.17
CA VAL A 107 -1.06 -1.58 -4.11
C VAL A 107 -0.59 -0.50 -3.14
N LEU A 108 0.66 -0.57 -2.65
CA LEU A 108 1.22 0.45 -1.75
C LEU A 108 1.30 1.82 -2.42
N THR A 109 1.66 1.88 -3.70
CA THR A 109 1.69 3.12 -4.48
C THR A 109 0.30 3.75 -4.57
N LEU A 110 -0.73 2.97 -4.89
CA LEU A 110 -2.11 3.46 -4.96
C LEU A 110 -2.59 3.97 -3.59
N ALA A 111 -2.34 3.21 -2.52
CA ALA A 111 -2.70 3.62 -1.17
C ALA A 111 -1.98 4.92 -0.78
N ALA A 112 -0.68 5.03 -1.01
CA ALA A 112 0.10 6.21 -0.69
C ALA A 112 -0.37 7.44 -1.49
N GLN A 113 -0.69 7.28 -2.78
CA GLN A 113 -1.24 8.37 -3.61
C GLN A 113 -2.59 8.90 -3.12
N ALA A 114 -3.39 8.05 -2.47
CA ALA A 114 -4.64 8.42 -1.82
C ALA A 114 -4.46 8.92 -0.37
N GLU A 115 -3.22 9.19 0.05
CA GLU A 115 -2.88 9.64 1.40
C GLU A 115 -3.28 8.67 2.52
N VAL A 116 -3.40 7.37 2.20
CA VAL A 116 -3.51 6.31 3.20
C VAL A 116 -2.22 6.24 4.00
N ARG A 117 -2.31 6.20 5.33
CA ARG A 117 -1.16 6.13 6.23
C ARG A 117 -0.96 4.74 6.81
N PHE A 118 -2.02 3.96 6.91
CA PHE A 118 -1.99 2.57 7.33
C PHE A 118 -2.78 1.71 6.36
N LEU A 119 -2.12 0.71 5.78
CA LEU A 119 -2.77 -0.32 4.98
C LEU A 119 -2.53 -1.66 5.65
N VAL A 120 -3.57 -2.45 5.84
CA VAL A 120 -3.48 -3.85 6.25
C VAL A 120 -3.97 -4.71 5.10
N ILE A 121 -3.17 -5.70 4.73
CA ILE A 121 -3.55 -6.78 3.82
C ILE A 121 -3.86 -7.98 4.72
N ASP A 122 -5.13 -8.36 4.82
CA ASP A 122 -5.61 -9.42 5.69
C ASP A 122 -6.34 -10.49 4.86
N PRO A 123 -5.96 -11.77 4.94
CA PRO A 123 -6.60 -12.84 4.17
C PRO A 123 -8.09 -13.04 4.49
N ASN A 124 -8.58 -12.49 5.60
CA ASN A 124 -9.96 -12.58 6.08
C ASN A 124 -10.77 -11.31 5.84
N SER A 125 -10.17 -10.26 5.25
CA SER A 125 -10.87 -8.99 5.00
C SER A 125 -11.65 -9.00 3.67
N ASN A 126 -12.34 -7.90 3.41
CA ASN A 126 -13.13 -7.71 2.20
C ASN A 126 -12.26 -7.23 1.05
N VAL A 127 -12.66 -7.61 -0.16
CA VAL A 127 -12.07 -7.06 -1.39
C VAL A 127 -12.40 -5.58 -1.54
N LEU A 128 -11.44 -4.79 -2.01
CA LEU A 128 -11.61 -3.40 -2.39
C LEU A 128 -11.89 -3.31 -3.90
N ASP A 129 -13.10 -2.87 -4.25
CA ASP A 129 -13.50 -2.68 -5.64
C ASP A 129 -12.52 -1.77 -6.40
N GLY A 130 -12.09 -2.22 -7.57
CA GLY A 130 -11.16 -1.48 -8.44
C GLY A 130 -9.69 -1.90 -8.30
N LEU A 131 -9.33 -2.71 -7.30
CA LEU A 131 -8.08 -3.47 -7.32
C LEU A 131 -8.28 -4.80 -8.09
N PRO A 132 -7.24 -5.31 -8.79
CA PRO A 132 -7.30 -6.64 -9.40
C PRO A 132 -7.54 -7.72 -8.35
N LEU A 133 -8.13 -8.82 -8.79
CA LEU A 133 -8.27 -10.04 -8.01
C LEU A 133 -7.48 -11.13 -8.70
N PHE A 134 -6.77 -11.91 -7.92
CA PHE A 134 -6.02 -13.07 -8.39
C PHE A 134 -6.72 -14.33 -7.89
N ASP A 135 -6.84 -15.31 -8.79
CA ASP A 135 -7.36 -16.62 -8.42
C ASP A 135 -6.36 -17.35 -7.51
N CYS A 136 -6.89 -18.23 -6.66
CA CYS A 136 -6.14 -19.21 -5.91
C CYS A 136 -5.97 -20.49 -6.76
#